data_AF-T1AHG7-F1
#
_entry.id   AF-T1AHG7-F1
#
_cell.length_a   1.000
_cell.length_b   1.000
_cell.length_c   1.000
_cell.angle_alpha   90.00
_cell.angle_beta   90.00
_cell.angle_gamma   90.00
#
_symmetry.space_group_name_H-M   'P 1'
#
loop_
_entity.id
_entity.type
_entity.pdbx_description
1 polymer ?
#
loop_
_entity_poly.entity_id
_entity_poly.type
_entity_poly.pdbx_seq_one_letter_code
_entity_poly.pdbx_strand_id
1 'polypeptide(L)' 'MCMTAAIEVLVVDVERGGIRAEDALGFVSDPSCGGITLFVGRVRDHSQGRQVNAVLYDMFEPLTLKVLKVAA' A
#
# COMPACT_ATOMS: atom_id res chain seq x y z
N MET A 1 -4.26 -22.13 -16.68
CA MET A 1 -5.08 -20.91 -16.80
C MET A 1 -4.33 -19.83 -16.02
N CYS A 2 -3.61 -18.95 -16.71
CA CYS A 2 -2.79 -17.92 -16.06
C CYS A 2 -3.74 -16.81 -15.64
N MET A 3 -3.99 -16.66 -14.34
CA MET A 3 -4.82 -15.59 -13.80
C MET A 3 -4.06 -14.28 -14.04
N THR A 4 -4.60 -13.41 -14.89
CA THR A 4 -4.08 -12.05 -15.04
C THR A 4 -4.12 -11.42 -13.65
N ALA A 5 -2.97 -11.07 -13.09
CA ALA A 5 -2.91 -10.48 -11.76
C ALA A 5 -3.76 -9.20 -11.76
N ALA A 6 -4.88 -9.24 -11.04
CA ALA A 6 -5.66 -8.03 -10.79
C ALA A 6 -4.81 -7.12 -9.89
N ILE A 7 -4.84 -5.82 -10.14
CA ILE A 7 -4.21 -4.81 -9.28
C ILE A 7 -5.31 -4.18 -8.44
N GLU A 8 -5.19 -4.28 -7.12
CA GLU A 8 -6.05 -3.56 -6.18
C GLU A 8 -5.30 -2.37 -5.58
N VAL A 9 -5.97 -1.23 -5.51
CA VAL A 9 -5.43 0.01 -4.91
C VAL A 9 -6.49 0.54 -3.96
N LEU A 10 -6.09 0.74 -2.70
CA LEU A 10 -6.93 1.31 -1.65
C LEU A 10 -6.31 2.60 -1.13
N VAL A 11 -7.15 3.61 -0.90
CA VAL A 11 -6.80 4.80 -0.13
C VAL A 11 -7.52 4.70 1.21
N VAL A 12 -6.76 4.82 2.29
CA VAL A 12 -7.28 4.72 3.66
C VAL A 12 -7.00 6.03 4.38
N ASP A 13 -8.05 6.61 4.91
CA ASP A 13 -7.98 7.75 5.81
C ASP A 13 -7.53 7.25 7.20
N VAL A 14 -6.37 7.75 7.66
CA VAL A 14 -5.76 7.36 8.93
C VAL A 14 -6.68 7.63 10.13
N GLU A 15 -7.58 8.62 10.02
CA GLU A 15 -8.57 8.92 11.07
C GLU A 15 -9.65 7.83 11.18
N ARG A 16 -9.91 7.11 10.08
CA ARG A 16 -10.93 6.06 9.99
C ARG A 16 -10.37 4.66 10.24
N GLY A 17 -9.05 4.51 10.17
CA GLY A 17 -8.35 3.26 10.44
C GLY A 17 -6.96 3.22 9.81
N GLY A 18 -6.14 2.27 10.25
CA GLY A 18 -4.83 2.02 9.65
C GLY A 18 -4.90 1.02 8.49
N ILE A 19 -3.89 1.06 7.62
CA ILE A 19 -3.66 0.03 6.60
C ILE A 19 -3.39 -1.32 7.30
N ARG A 20 -4.04 -2.38 6.83
CA ARG A 20 -3.85 -3.77 7.30
C ARG A 20 -3.06 -4.53 6.23
N ALA A 21 -1.96 -5.15 6.63
CA ALA A 21 -1.14 -5.93 5.70
C ALA A 21 -1.87 -7.23 5.29
N GLU A 22 -2.72 -7.73 6.17
CA GLU A 22 -3.47 -8.97 6.01
C GLU A 22 -4.46 -8.88 4.83
N ASP A 23 -5.07 -7.71 4.61
CA ASP A 23 -5.98 -7.49 3.47
C ASP A 23 -5.23 -7.64 2.14
N ALA A 24 -4.03 -7.05 2.05
CA ALA A 24 -3.18 -7.16 0.86
C ALA A 24 -2.64 -8.58 0.63
N LEU A 25 -2.24 -9.27 1.71
CA LEU A 25 -1.81 -10.68 1.65
C LEU A 25 -2.97 -11.58 1.20
N GLY A 26 -4.18 -11.35 1.71
CA GLY A 26 -5.39 -12.08 1.32
C GLY A 26 -5.73 -11.90 -0.16
N PHE A 27 -5.63 -10.66 -0.67
CA PHE A 27 -5.90 -10.34 -2.07
C PHE A 27 -5.03 -11.14 -3.06
N VAL A 28 -3.73 -11.29 -2.77
CA VAL A 28 -2.78 -11.99 -3.66
C VAL A 28 -2.59 -13.48 -3.33
N SER A 29 -3.30 -14.01 -2.33
CA SER A 29 -3.15 -15.40 -1.89
C SER A 29 -3.75 -16.37 -2.89
N ASP A 30 -2.93 -17.28 -3.41
CA ASP A 30 -3.36 -18.38 -4.27
C ASP A 30 -2.59 -19.66 -3.89
N PRO A 31 -3.25 -20.82 -3.75
CA PRO A 31 -2.58 -22.09 -3.42
C PRO A 31 -1.49 -22.51 -4.40
N SER A 32 -1.49 -21.99 -5.62
CA SER A 32 -0.46 -22.25 -6.64
C SER A 32 0.80 -21.40 -6.48
N CYS A 33 0.76 -20.33 -5.69
CA CYS A 33 1.91 -19.46 -5.42
C CYS A 33 2.81 -20.06 -4.33
N GLY A 34 4.10 -20.22 -4.62
CA GLY A 34 5.09 -20.72 -3.64
C GLY A 34 5.57 -19.69 -2.61
N GLY A 35 5.16 -18.42 -2.73
CA GLY A 35 5.55 -17.35 -1.82
C GLY A 35 4.90 -16.01 -2.20
N ILE A 36 4.85 -15.09 -1.24
CA ILE A 36 4.32 -13.73 -1.39
C ILE A 36 5.38 -12.75 -0.88
N THR A 37 5.56 -11.64 -1.58
CA THR A 37 6.42 -10.53 -1.15
C THR A 37 5.56 -9.38 -0.66
N LEU A 38 5.95 -8.77 0.46
CA LEU A 38 5.28 -7.61 1.03
C LEU A 38 6.29 -6.48 1.28
N PHE A 39 5.91 -5.25 0.93
CA PHE A 39 6.64 -4.04 1.28
C PHE A 39 5.75 -3.13 2.14
N VAL A 40 6.28 -2.67 3.28
CA VAL A 40 5.58 -1.75 4.19
C VAL A 40 6.46 -0.53 4.45
N GLY A 41 6.03 0.63 3.93
CA GLY A 41 6.64 1.92 4.24
C GLY A 41 6.09 2.47 5.56
N ARG A 42 6.95 2.65 6.57
CA ARG A 42 6.60 3.31 7.83
C ARG A 42 7.36 4.63 8.00
N VAL A 43 6.68 5.64 8.53
CA VAL A 43 7.30 6.91 8.93
C VAL A 43 8.35 6.66 10.02
N ARG A 44 9.56 7.14 9.79
CA ARG A 44 10.65 7.13 10.79
C ARG A 44 10.56 8.37 11.68
N ASP A 45 11.09 8.27 12.89
CA ASP A 45 11.17 9.35 13.87
C ASP A 45 12.29 10.37 13.59
N HIS A 46 13.04 10.20 12.49
CA HIS A 46 14.10 11.10 12.08
C HIS A 46 14.23 11.20 10.56
N SER A 47 14.63 12.37 10.08
CA SER A 47 14.94 12.63 8.68
C SER A 47 15.94 13.77 8.55
N GLN A 48 16.96 13.60 7.71
CA GLN A 48 17.97 14.63 7.41
C GLN A 48 18.59 15.28 8.68
N GLY A 49 18.94 14.45 9.67
CA GLY A 49 19.56 14.88 10.93
C GLY A 49 18.60 15.57 11.91
N ARG A 50 17.29 15.58 11.64
CA ARG A 50 16.27 16.18 12.52
C ARG A 50 15.27 15.14 13.01
N GLN A 51 14.73 15.37 14.20
CA GLN A 51 13.60 14.59 14.73
C GLN A 51 12.33 14.91 13.93
N VAL A 52 11.54 13.88 13.65
CA VAL A 52 10.26 13.95 12.94
C VAL A 52 9.16 13.41 13.85
N ASN A 53 8.14 14.22 14.11
CA ASN A 53 7.00 13.82 14.93
C ASN A 53 5.90 13.15 14.11
N ALA A 54 5.67 13.62 12.89
CA ALA A 54 4.67 13.09 11.97
C ALA A 54 5.00 13.49 10.52
N VAL A 55 4.38 12.78 9.57
CA VAL A 55 4.32 13.16 8.16
C VAL A 55 2.86 13.25 7.78
N LEU A 56 2.47 14.37 7.17
CA LEU A 56 1.13 14.55 6.61
C LEU A 56 1.18 14.17 5.14
N TYR A 57 0.24 13.32 4.73
CA TYR A 57 0.04 12.94 3.33
C TYR A 57 -1.21 13.63 2.81
N ASP A 58 -1.11 14.17 1.60
CA ASP A 58 -2.25 14.70 0.85
C ASP A 58 -2.17 14.19 -0.58
N MET A 59 -3.32 14.02 -1.21
CA MET A 59 -3.42 13.48 -2.55
C MET A 59 -4.74 13.84 -3.23
N PHE A 60 -4.71 13.93 -4.57
CA PHE A 60 -5.93 13.93 -5.36
C PHE A 60 -6.34 12.48 -5.67
N GLU A 61 -7.18 11.91 -4.81
CA GLU A 61 -7.54 10.49 -4.80
C GLU A 61 -7.90 9.90 -6.18
N PRO A 62 -8.76 10.53 -7.02
CA PRO A 62 -9.09 9.98 -8.33
C PRO A 62 -7.87 9.79 -9.25
N LEU A 63 -6.93 10.73 -9.22
CA LEU A 63 -5.70 10.62 -10.01
C LEU A 63 -4.73 9.61 -9.40
N THR A 64 -4.59 9.58 -8.08
CA THR A 64 -3.75 8.59 -7.37
C THR A 64 -4.17 7.16 -7.72
N LEU A 65 -5.47 6.86 -7.62
CA LEU A 65 -6.02 5.55 -7.95
C LEU A 65 -5.76 5.18 -9.41
N LYS A 66 -5.84 6.15 -10.34
CA LYS A 66 -5.54 5.92 -11.76
C LYS A 66 -4.07 5.63 -12.00
N VAL A 67 -3.16 6.39 -11.39
CA VAL A 67 -1.71 6.26 -11.60
C VAL A 67 -1.18 4.96 -11.02
N LEU A 68 -1.58 4.60 -9.79
CA LEU A 68 -1.09 3.39 -9.12
C LEU A 68 -1.57 2.09 -9.79
N LYS A 69 -2.76 2.10 -10.42
CA LYS A 69 -3.24 0.95 -11.20
C LYS A 69 -2.47 0.70 -12.49
N VAL A 70 -1.73 1.68 -13.00
CA VAL A 70 -0.96 1.59 -14.26
C VAL A 70 0.52 1.30 -14.02
N ALA A 71 1.02 1.60 -12.82
CA ALA A 71 2.43 1.44 -12.45
C ALA A 71 2.79 0.06 -11.86
N ALA A 72 1.83 -0.85 -11.76
CA ALA A 72 2.00 -2.20 -11.21
C ALA A 72 2.10 -3.27 -12.32
#